data_AF-A0A926ABL6-F1
#
_entry.id   AF-A0A926ABL6-F1
#
_cell.length_a   1.000
_cell.length_b   1.000
_cell.length_c   1.000
_cell.angle_alpha   90.00
_cell.angle_beta   90.00
_cell.angle_gamma   90.00
#
_symmetry.space_group_name_H-M   'P 1'
#
loop_
_entity.id
_entity.type
_entity.pdbx_description
1 polymer ?
#
loop_
_entity_poly.entity_id
_entity_poly.type
_entity_poly.pdbx_seq_one_letter_code
_entity_poly.pdbx_strand_id
1 'polypeptide(L)'
;MFKMLLLRIRTLDPAPPWGIVTALATLVAGFAAIVIGTTLTGLVFGQTALATVGGWSFGIVGIALFVTVTRNRTPIDRDALGLGEVAVTVLPITLLLGLGVAIALDLLSLLVTGVASPVAPLLVFFGGTPGAPASLPFSADPAAWLIAGLLVVLFQPIGEALMFHGVIYPALRQTLGAWMGFVMTGVFYGVFHLLAYTSSPQTTLPFVWYTLLLPLLSGLYLTAVRAYTKSTRAALAAAVGMGIFALLRALTLAG
;
A
#
# COMPACT_ATOMS: atom_id res chain seq x y z
N MET A 1 -2.29 -19.67 17.42
CA MET A 1 -2.11 -18.38 16.69
C MET A 1 -3.44 -17.78 16.23
N PHE A 2 -4.25 -18.50 15.43
CA PHE A 2 -5.50 -17.97 14.85
C PHE A 2 -6.52 -17.46 15.88
N LYS A 3 -6.73 -18.18 17.00
CA LYS A 3 -7.60 -17.72 18.10
C LYS A 3 -7.16 -16.36 18.67
N MET A 4 -5.86 -16.14 18.84
CA MET A 4 -5.34 -14.85 19.32
C MET A 4 -5.53 -13.74 18.30
N LEU A 5 -5.33 -14.03 17.00
CA LEU A 5 -5.61 -13.07 15.94
C LEU A 5 -7.09 -12.65 15.94
N LEU A 6 -8.01 -13.60 15.98
CA LEU A 6 -9.45 -13.31 16.04
C LEU A 6 -9.83 -12.49 17.28
N LEU A 7 -9.23 -12.79 18.43
CA LEU A 7 -9.45 -12.01 19.65
C LEU A 7 -8.94 -10.56 19.47
N ARG A 8 -7.75 -10.37 18.90
CA ARG A 8 -7.18 -9.03 18.62
C ARG A 8 -8.01 -8.24 17.61
N ILE A 9 -8.55 -8.90 16.59
CA ILE A 9 -9.47 -8.25 15.65
C ILE A 9 -10.78 -7.87 16.34
N ARG A 10 -11.26 -8.62 17.33
CA ARG A 10 -12.50 -8.31 18.08
C ARG A 10 -12.32 -7.18 19.10
N THR A 11 -11.18 -7.08 19.77
CA THR A 11 -10.95 -6.08 20.81
C THR A 11 -10.65 -4.71 20.22
N LEU A 12 -11.49 -3.71 20.48
CA LEU A 12 -11.25 -2.32 20.08
C LEU A 12 -10.04 -1.72 20.82
N ASP A 13 -9.23 -0.96 20.09
CA ASP A 13 -8.21 -0.09 20.68
C ASP A 13 -8.88 1.15 21.31
N PRO A 14 -8.16 1.98 22.10
CA PRO A 14 -8.66 3.28 22.50
C PRO A 14 -9.06 4.12 21.28
N ALA A 15 -10.07 4.99 21.44
CA ALA A 15 -10.52 5.83 20.35
C ALA A 15 -9.43 6.85 19.96
N PRO A 16 -9.12 7.03 18.66
CA PRO A 16 -8.21 8.07 18.24
C PRO A 16 -8.82 9.45 18.48
N PRO A 17 -8.01 10.52 18.58
CA PRO A 17 -8.50 11.89 18.74
C PRO A 17 -9.14 12.46 17.46
N TRP A 18 -9.29 11.65 16.40
CA TRP A 18 -9.95 12.01 15.15
C TRP A 18 -11.10 11.05 14.81
N GLY A 19 -12.09 11.54 14.07
CA GLY A 19 -13.23 10.73 13.62
C GLY A 19 -13.11 10.20 12.20
N ILE A 20 -14.17 9.52 11.74
CA ILE A 20 -14.28 8.95 10.39
C ILE A 20 -14.16 10.02 9.28
N VAL A 21 -14.66 11.23 9.51
CA VAL A 21 -14.56 12.33 8.52
C VAL A 21 -13.11 12.65 8.22
N THR A 22 -12.26 12.73 9.24
CA THR A 22 -10.81 12.93 9.07
C THR A 22 -10.14 11.78 8.34
N ALA A 23 -10.55 10.54 8.63
CA ALA A 23 -10.04 9.36 7.93
C ALA A 23 -10.35 9.42 6.43
N LEU A 24 -11.61 9.71 6.07
CA LEU A 24 -12.03 9.86 4.67
C LEU A 24 -11.35 11.05 4.00
N ALA A 25 -11.21 12.19 4.70
CA ALA A 25 -10.48 13.34 4.19
C ALA A 25 -9.00 13.01 3.92
N THR A 26 -8.36 12.21 4.78
CA THR A 26 -6.99 11.75 4.58
C THR A 26 -6.88 10.86 3.33
N LEU A 27 -7.85 9.96 3.11
CA LEU A 27 -7.89 9.12 1.91
C LEU A 27 -8.01 9.97 0.63
N VAL A 28 -8.93 10.94 0.62
CA VAL A 28 -9.11 11.87 -0.50
C VAL A 28 -7.86 12.72 -0.73
N ALA A 29 -7.24 13.23 0.34
CA ALA A 29 -6.01 14.00 0.27
C ALA A 29 -4.84 13.15 -0.28
N GLY A 30 -4.73 11.88 0.13
CA GLY A 30 -3.76 10.94 -0.41
C GLY A 30 -3.94 10.74 -1.92
N PHE A 31 -5.18 10.53 -2.37
CA PHE A 31 -5.47 10.36 -3.79
C PHE A 31 -5.17 11.64 -4.58
N ALA A 32 -5.61 12.80 -4.07
CA ALA A 32 -5.32 14.09 -4.68
C ALA A 32 -3.80 14.35 -4.76
N ALA A 33 -3.03 13.99 -3.74
CA ALA A 33 -1.58 14.15 -3.74
C ALA A 33 -0.91 13.31 -4.84
N ILE A 34 -1.39 12.09 -5.10
CA ILE A 34 -0.93 11.27 -6.23
C ILE A 34 -1.23 11.95 -7.56
N VAL A 35 -2.48 12.38 -7.77
CA VAL A 35 -2.90 13.06 -9.01
C VAL A 35 -2.10 14.34 -9.26
N ILE A 36 -1.91 15.16 -8.22
CA ILE A 36 -1.11 16.39 -8.29
C ILE A 36 0.34 16.04 -8.62
N GLY A 37 0.92 15.07 -7.90
CA GLY A 37 2.30 14.61 -8.14
C GLY A 37 2.52 14.17 -9.58
N THR A 38 1.69 13.25 -10.09
CA THR A 38 1.75 12.78 -11.48
C THR A 38 1.54 13.89 -12.49
N THR A 39 0.63 14.83 -12.22
CA THR A 39 0.38 15.97 -13.13
C THR A 39 1.61 16.87 -13.21
N LEU A 40 2.18 17.25 -12.06
CA LEU A 40 3.34 18.13 -12.01
C LEU A 40 4.57 17.49 -12.67
N THR A 41 4.87 16.23 -12.36
CA THR A 41 6.00 15.54 -12.99
C THR A 41 5.77 15.30 -14.47
N GLY A 42 4.53 14.99 -14.89
CA GLY A 42 4.17 14.83 -16.30
C GLY A 42 4.29 16.13 -17.11
N LEU A 43 3.99 17.29 -16.51
CA LEU A 43 4.17 18.60 -17.15
C LEU A 43 5.65 18.96 -17.34
N VAL A 44 6.51 18.55 -16.40
CA VAL A 44 7.94 18.91 -16.41
C VAL A 44 8.78 17.92 -17.24
N PHE A 45 8.50 16.62 -17.12
CA PHE A 45 9.33 15.55 -17.67
C PHE A 45 8.62 14.74 -18.76
N GLY A 46 7.41 15.13 -19.17
CA GLY A 46 6.58 14.41 -20.14
C GLY A 46 5.90 13.16 -19.56
N GLN A 47 5.12 12.48 -20.39
CA GLN A 47 4.36 11.27 -20.00
C GLN A 47 5.24 10.00 -20.07
N THR A 48 6.32 9.98 -19.29
CA THR A 48 7.27 8.85 -19.20
C THR A 48 6.99 7.98 -17.98
N ALA A 49 7.52 6.76 -17.97
CA ALA A 49 7.46 5.88 -16.79
C ALA A 49 8.13 6.54 -15.58
N LEU A 50 9.33 7.12 -15.76
CA LEU A 50 10.05 7.86 -14.72
C LEU A 50 9.21 9.00 -14.14
N ALA A 51 8.61 9.83 -14.99
CA ALA A 51 7.75 10.94 -14.52
C ALA A 51 6.55 10.42 -13.75
N THR A 52 5.93 9.32 -14.20
CA THR A 52 4.77 8.71 -13.54
C THR A 52 5.11 8.19 -12.15
N VAL A 53 6.14 7.33 -12.03
CA VAL A 53 6.56 6.79 -10.73
C VAL A 53 7.16 7.86 -9.81
N GLY A 54 7.82 8.87 -10.37
CA GLY A 54 8.31 10.03 -9.62
C GLY A 54 7.16 10.86 -9.05
N GLY A 55 6.08 11.06 -9.83
CA GLY A 55 4.89 11.76 -9.39
C GLY A 55 4.14 11.02 -8.28
N TRP A 56 4.00 9.70 -8.41
CA TRP A 56 3.45 8.84 -7.36
C TRP A 56 4.30 8.88 -6.09
N SER A 57 5.63 8.83 -6.22
CA SER A 57 6.56 8.96 -5.10
C SER A 57 6.38 10.30 -4.38
N PHE A 58 6.26 11.40 -5.12
CA PHE A 58 6.03 12.72 -4.56
C PHE A 58 4.70 12.78 -3.80
N GLY A 59 3.62 12.26 -4.38
CA GLY A 59 2.30 12.23 -3.74
C GLY A 59 2.29 11.40 -2.44
N ILE A 60 2.91 10.22 -2.47
CA ILE A 60 3.04 9.34 -1.30
C ILE A 60 3.89 9.98 -0.19
N VAL A 61 5.02 10.60 -0.53
CA VAL A 61 5.84 11.33 0.46
C VAL A 61 5.05 12.50 1.03
N GLY A 62 4.30 13.22 0.19
CA GLY A 62 3.40 14.28 0.61
C GLY A 62 2.37 13.83 1.65
N ILE A 63 1.69 12.70 1.43
CA ILE A 63 0.73 12.19 2.41
C ILE A 63 1.40 11.69 3.69
N ALA A 64 2.58 11.07 3.60
CA ALA A 64 3.36 10.67 4.78
C ALA A 64 3.74 11.88 5.64
N LEU A 65 4.22 12.95 5.01
CA LEU A 65 4.54 14.22 5.66
C LEU A 65 3.29 14.86 6.26
N PHE A 66 2.18 14.91 5.52
CA PHE A 66 0.92 15.44 6.01
C PHE A 66 0.45 14.71 7.27
N VAL A 67 0.41 13.37 7.27
CA VAL A 67 0.00 12.58 8.44
C VAL A 67 0.97 12.81 9.60
N THR A 68 2.28 12.82 9.34
CA THR A 68 3.28 13.05 10.39
C THR A 68 3.12 14.43 11.03
N VAL A 69 3.00 15.47 10.21
CA VAL A 69 2.89 16.86 10.68
C VAL A 69 1.56 17.13 11.35
N THR A 70 0.46 16.48 10.96
CA THR A 70 -0.88 16.77 11.50
C THR A 70 -1.36 15.78 12.57
N ARG A 71 -0.81 14.57 12.62
CA ARG A 71 -1.28 13.46 13.47
C ARG A 71 -0.19 12.79 14.30
N ASN A 72 1.05 13.27 14.29
CA ASN A 72 2.10 12.75 15.18
C ASN A 72 2.65 13.87 16.08
N ARG A 73 1.75 14.63 16.71
CA ARG A 73 2.11 15.83 17.51
C ARG A 73 2.18 15.56 19.00
N THR A 74 1.24 14.77 19.51
CA THR A 74 1.14 14.46 20.93
C THR A 74 1.38 12.98 21.19
N PRO A 75 1.70 12.56 22.44
CA PRO A 75 1.80 11.16 22.79
C PRO A 75 0.52 10.38 22.47
N ILE A 76 -0.65 10.98 22.71
CA ILE A 76 -1.96 10.38 22.42
C ILE A 76 -2.12 10.13 20.91
N ASP A 77 -1.73 11.10 20.08
CA ASP A 77 -1.81 10.90 18.63
C ASP A 77 -0.85 9.79 18.17
N ARG A 78 0.37 9.76 18.71
CA ARG A 78 1.38 8.76 18.39
C ARG A 78 0.93 7.35 18.75
N ASP A 79 0.28 7.20 19.90
CA ASP A 79 -0.29 5.93 20.36
C ASP A 79 -1.46 5.50 19.48
N ALA A 80 -2.36 6.43 19.14
CA ALA A 80 -3.47 6.18 18.22
C ALA A 80 -2.98 5.75 16.82
N LEU A 81 -1.92 6.40 16.31
CA LEU A 81 -1.25 6.02 15.06
C LEU A 81 -0.55 4.66 15.16
N GLY A 82 -0.38 4.07 16.34
CA GLY A 82 0.39 2.82 16.53
C GLY A 82 1.88 2.98 16.25
N LEU A 83 2.45 4.16 16.55
CA LEU A 83 3.87 4.49 16.37
C LEU A 83 4.67 4.40 17.68
N GLY A 84 4.06 3.87 18.75
CA GLY A 84 4.72 3.57 20.01
C GLY A 84 5.87 2.55 19.89
N GLU A 85 6.38 2.13 21.03
CA GLU A 85 7.41 1.10 21.09
C GLU A 85 6.89 -0.22 20.54
N VAL A 86 7.74 -0.90 19.77
CA VAL A 86 7.49 -2.24 19.24
C VAL A 86 8.69 -3.09 19.59
N ALA A 87 8.45 -4.31 20.04
CA ALA A 87 9.54 -5.23 20.35
C ALA A 87 10.43 -5.40 19.10
N VAL A 88 11.75 -5.27 19.29
CA VAL A 88 12.74 -5.23 18.21
C VAL A 88 12.62 -6.43 17.27
N THR A 89 12.24 -7.59 17.80
CA THR A 89 12.06 -8.84 17.05
C THR A 89 10.84 -8.84 16.12
N VAL A 90 9.83 -8.01 16.35
CA VAL A 90 8.58 -8.02 15.58
C VAL A 90 8.78 -7.48 14.16
N LEU A 91 9.63 -6.46 13.98
CA LEU A 91 9.86 -5.84 12.68
C LEU A 91 10.48 -6.80 11.64
N PRO A 92 11.60 -7.48 11.91
CA PRO A 92 12.16 -8.43 10.95
C PRO A 92 11.23 -9.61 10.68
N ILE A 93 10.50 -10.11 11.69
CA ILE A 93 9.53 -11.20 11.51
C ILE A 93 8.38 -10.75 10.59
N THR A 94 7.81 -9.57 10.82
CA THR A 94 6.70 -9.07 10.00
C THR A 94 7.13 -8.75 8.58
N LEU A 95 8.37 -8.28 8.37
CA LEU A 95 8.96 -8.14 7.04
C LEU A 95 9.05 -9.49 6.31
N LEU A 96 9.62 -10.51 6.94
CA LEU A 96 9.75 -11.85 6.33
C LEU A 96 8.39 -12.50 6.07
N LEU A 97 7.42 -12.33 6.97
CA LEU A 97 6.05 -12.77 6.76
C LEU A 97 5.39 -12.03 5.59
N GLY A 98 5.62 -10.72 5.47
CA GLY A 98 5.13 -9.92 4.34
C GLY A 98 5.67 -10.41 3.01
N LEU A 99 6.98 -10.71 2.95
CA LEU A 99 7.60 -11.34 1.79
C LEU A 99 6.94 -12.68 1.44
N GLY A 100 6.76 -13.57 2.42
CA GLY A 100 6.10 -14.87 2.22
C GLY A 100 4.65 -14.76 1.76
N VAL A 101 3.89 -13.80 2.30
CA VAL A 101 2.51 -13.53 1.88
C VAL A 101 2.46 -12.97 0.47
N ALA A 102 3.40 -12.10 0.07
CA ALA A 102 3.46 -11.62 -1.30
C ALA A 102 3.71 -12.74 -2.31
N ILE A 103 4.60 -13.69 -1.99
CA ILE A 103 4.82 -14.90 -2.81
C ILE A 103 3.52 -15.71 -2.91
N ALA A 104 2.85 -15.96 -1.78
CA ALA A 104 1.60 -16.72 -1.77
C ALA A 104 0.49 -16.05 -2.58
N LEU A 105 0.39 -14.71 -2.50
CA LEU A 105 -0.56 -13.93 -3.28
C LEU A 105 -0.23 -13.91 -4.77
N ASP A 106 1.05 -13.89 -5.17
CA ASP A 106 1.46 -14.01 -6.58
C ASP A 106 1.12 -15.39 -7.15
N LEU A 107 1.36 -16.47 -6.40
CA LEU A 107 0.96 -17.82 -6.80
C LEU A 107 -0.57 -17.95 -6.92
N LEU A 108 -1.31 -17.38 -5.97
CA LEU A 108 -2.77 -17.31 -6.06
C LEU A 108 -3.21 -16.50 -7.28
N SER A 109 -2.53 -15.40 -7.58
CA SER A 109 -2.85 -14.57 -8.75
C SER A 109 -2.61 -15.31 -10.05
N LEU A 110 -1.50 -16.05 -10.16
CA LEU A 110 -1.22 -16.92 -11.30
C LEU A 110 -2.27 -18.03 -11.43
N LEU A 111 -2.67 -18.66 -10.33
CA LEU A 111 -3.71 -19.69 -10.32
C LEU A 111 -5.07 -19.16 -10.81
N VAL A 112 -5.47 -17.96 -10.36
CA VAL A 112 -6.79 -17.39 -10.67
C VAL A 112 -6.83 -16.77 -12.07
N THR A 113 -5.76 -16.09 -12.47
CA THR A 113 -5.76 -15.30 -13.72
C THR A 113 -5.10 -16.03 -14.89
N GLY A 114 -4.29 -17.07 -14.63
CA GLY A 114 -3.46 -17.73 -15.63
C GLY A 114 -2.31 -16.87 -16.16
N VAL A 115 -2.07 -15.69 -15.58
CA VAL A 115 -1.16 -14.67 -16.10
C VAL A 115 -0.20 -14.23 -15.00
N ALA A 116 1.09 -14.19 -15.32
CA ALA A 116 2.08 -13.55 -14.47
C ALA A 116 2.11 -12.04 -14.76
N SER A 117 1.96 -11.21 -13.73
CA SER A 117 1.94 -9.75 -13.87
C SER A 117 2.60 -9.09 -12.66
N PRO A 118 3.25 -7.94 -12.84
CA PRO A 118 3.65 -7.11 -11.71
C PRO A 118 2.42 -6.51 -11.00
N VAL A 119 2.66 -5.95 -9.81
CA VAL A 119 1.66 -5.18 -9.04
C VAL A 119 1.31 -3.85 -9.72
N ALA A 120 0.16 -3.28 -9.39
CA ALA A 120 -0.37 -2.08 -10.06
C ALA A 120 0.61 -0.89 -10.19
N PRO A 121 1.37 -0.48 -9.14
CA PRO A 121 2.36 0.60 -9.27
C PRO A 121 3.53 0.33 -10.24
N LEU A 122 3.68 -0.91 -10.71
CA LEU A 122 4.74 -1.30 -11.63
C LEU A 122 4.20 -1.61 -13.04
N LEU A 123 2.87 -1.61 -13.25
CA LEU A 123 2.26 -1.86 -14.56
C LEU A 123 2.65 -0.81 -15.62
N VAL A 124 3.07 0.38 -15.21
CA VAL A 124 3.55 1.43 -16.14
C VAL A 124 4.76 0.98 -16.98
N PHE A 125 5.57 0.05 -16.47
CA PHE A 125 6.69 -0.54 -17.22
C PHE A 125 6.27 -1.64 -18.21
N PHE A 126 4.99 -2.02 -18.19
CA PHE A 126 4.39 -3.12 -18.95
C PHE A 126 3.15 -2.62 -19.72
N GLY A 127 3.20 -1.38 -20.21
CA GLY A 127 2.11 -0.78 -20.99
C GLY A 127 0.76 -0.66 -20.27
N GLY A 128 0.75 -0.72 -18.94
CA GLY A 128 -0.48 -0.60 -18.13
C GLY A 128 -1.39 -1.83 -18.16
N THR A 129 -0.95 -2.96 -18.74
CA THR A 129 -1.80 -4.14 -18.97
C THR A 129 -1.19 -5.37 -18.30
N PRO A 130 -1.90 -6.03 -17.36
CA PRO A 130 -1.41 -7.26 -16.74
C PRO A 130 -1.09 -8.35 -17.77
N GLY A 131 0.08 -8.98 -17.63
CA GLY A 131 0.55 -10.04 -18.53
C GLY A 131 1.20 -9.57 -19.82
N ALA A 132 1.22 -8.26 -20.10
CA ALA A 132 1.97 -7.73 -21.22
C ALA A 132 3.48 -7.91 -20.99
N PRO A 133 4.29 -8.06 -22.06
CA PRO A 133 5.74 -7.97 -21.94
C PRO A 133 6.15 -6.58 -21.46
N ALA A 134 7.34 -6.48 -20.85
CA ALA A 134 7.88 -5.18 -20.45
C ALA A 134 8.05 -4.29 -21.69
N SER A 135 7.44 -3.11 -21.64
CA SER A 135 7.63 -2.06 -22.64
C SER A 135 8.91 -1.26 -22.38
N LEU A 136 9.47 -1.35 -21.17
CA LEU A 136 10.68 -0.65 -20.76
C LEU A 136 11.59 -1.58 -19.93
N PRO A 137 12.54 -2.30 -20.56
CA PRO A 137 13.45 -3.19 -19.85
C PRO A 137 14.37 -2.40 -18.91
N PHE A 138 14.96 -3.08 -17.91
CA PHE A 138 15.81 -2.42 -16.90
C PHE A 138 16.99 -1.68 -17.52
N SER A 139 17.63 -2.26 -18.54
CA SER A 139 18.78 -1.68 -19.23
C SER A 139 18.47 -0.39 -19.99
N ALA A 140 17.20 -0.15 -20.36
CA ALA A 140 16.80 1.01 -21.13
C ALA A 140 16.59 2.26 -20.25
N ASP A 141 16.13 2.09 -19.01
CA ASP A 141 15.93 3.21 -18.07
C ASP A 141 16.16 2.79 -16.59
N PRO A 142 17.43 2.61 -16.19
CA PRO A 142 17.76 2.26 -14.80
C PRO A 142 17.28 3.27 -13.76
N ALA A 143 17.14 4.55 -14.14
CA ALA A 143 16.68 5.60 -13.25
C ALA A 143 15.18 5.41 -12.91
N ALA A 144 14.34 5.13 -13.91
CA ALA A 144 12.93 4.81 -13.67
C ALA A 144 12.76 3.60 -12.76
N TRP A 145 13.54 2.54 -12.96
CA TRP A 145 13.52 1.36 -12.12
C TRP A 145 14.03 1.61 -10.69
N LEU A 146 15.04 2.45 -10.52
CA LEU A 146 15.51 2.87 -9.19
C LEU A 146 14.41 3.61 -8.43
N ILE A 147 13.77 4.59 -9.07
CA ILE A 147 12.65 5.34 -8.45
C ILE A 147 11.46 4.42 -8.19
N ALA A 148 11.15 3.48 -9.09
CA ALA A 148 10.11 2.49 -8.86
C ALA A 148 10.42 1.59 -7.65
N GLY A 149 11.68 1.16 -7.50
CA GLY A 149 12.13 0.43 -6.33
C GLY A 149 11.98 1.23 -5.04
N LEU A 150 12.38 2.50 -5.04
CA LEU A 150 12.16 3.39 -3.89
C LEU A 150 10.67 3.60 -3.59
N LEU A 151 9.83 3.71 -4.62
CA LEU A 151 8.38 3.80 -4.47
C LEU A 151 7.85 2.57 -3.75
N VAL A 152 8.03 1.36 -4.30
CA VAL A 152 7.35 0.17 -3.78
C VAL A 152 7.99 -0.40 -2.51
N VAL A 153 9.29 -0.18 -2.28
CA VAL A 153 10.01 -0.71 -1.10
C VAL A 153 10.03 0.29 0.06
N LEU A 154 10.01 1.59 -0.20
CA LEU A 154 10.19 2.60 0.84
C LEU A 154 9.02 3.58 0.95
N PHE A 155 8.80 4.39 -0.07
CA PHE A 155 7.85 5.51 0.03
C PHE A 155 6.43 5.01 0.22
N GLN A 156 5.98 4.09 -0.64
CA GLN A 156 4.61 3.55 -0.60
C GLN A 156 4.32 2.84 0.72
N PRO A 157 5.18 1.92 1.23
CA PRO A 157 5.00 1.36 2.58
C PRO A 157 4.89 2.41 3.69
N ILE A 158 5.66 3.49 3.65
CA ILE A 158 5.59 4.56 4.67
C ILE A 158 4.26 5.30 4.57
N GLY A 159 3.93 5.85 3.40
CA GLY A 159 2.74 6.68 3.22
C GLY A 159 1.45 5.90 3.43
N GLU A 160 1.37 4.70 2.87
CA GLU A 160 0.19 3.86 2.99
C GLU A 160 0.02 3.28 4.39
N ALA A 161 1.08 2.87 5.08
CA ALA A 161 0.95 2.42 6.47
C ALA A 161 0.48 3.55 7.39
N LEU A 162 1.02 4.77 7.23
CA LEU A 162 0.57 5.92 8.00
C LEU A 162 -0.89 6.28 7.69
N MET A 163 -1.28 6.32 6.42
CA MET A 163 -2.63 6.66 6.00
C MET A 163 -3.66 5.58 6.39
N PHE A 164 -3.47 4.34 5.94
CA PHE A 164 -4.45 3.28 6.12
C PHE A 164 -4.42 2.67 7.52
N HIS A 165 -3.23 2.32 8.02
CA HIS A 165 -3.10 1.61 9.30
C HIS A 165 -2.93 2.53 10.50
N GLY A 166 -2.38 3.74 10.27
CA GLY A 166 -2.24 4.78 11.28
C GLY A 166 -3.51 5.60 11.46
N VAL A 167 -4.10 6.14 10.38
CA VAL A 167 -5.24 7.08 10.49
C VAL A 167 -6.59 6.41 10.26
N ILE A 168 -6.77 5.75 9.12
CA ILE A 168 -8.07 5.25 8.67
C ILE A 168 -8.57 4.10 9.54
N TYR A 169 -7.73 3.10 9.74
CA TYR A 169 -8.07 1.88 10.47
C TYR A 169 -8.62 2.12 11.88
N PRO A 170 -7.94 2.85 12.79
CA PRO A 170 -8.48 3.07 14.13
C PRO A 170 -9.78 3.86 14.11
N ALA A 171 -9.93 4.85 13.22
CA ALA A 171 -11.16 5.64 13.10
C ALA A 171 -12.34 4.77 12.64
N LEU A 172 -12.15 3.95 11.60
CA LEU A 172 -13.20 3.06 11.12
C LEU A 172 -13.59 2.01 12.15
N ARG A 173 -12.63 1.48 12.91
CA ARG A 173 -12.94 0.50 13.98
C ARG A 173 -13.77 1.10 15.10
N GLN A 174 -13.55 2.36 15.47
CA GLN A 174 -14.39 3.02 16.47
C GLN A 174 -15.80 3.30 15.93
N THR A 175 -15.92 3.74 14.68
CA THR A 175 -17.21 4.16 14.13
C THR A 175 -18.08 2.99 13.66
N LEU A 176 -17.48 2.00 12.98
CA LEU A 176 -18.21 0.89 12.35
C LEU A 176 -18.13 -0.41 13.17
N GLY A 177 -17.35 -0.41 14.26
CA GLY A 177 -17.03 -1.59 15.03
C GLY A 177 -15.85 -2.37 14.45
N ALA A 178 -15.44 -3.39 15.22
CA ALA A 178 -14.15 -4.03 15.06
C ALA A 178 -13.95 -4.73 13.71
N TRP A 179 -14.92 -5.56 13.30
CA TRP A 179 -14.86 -6.33 12.03
C TRP A 179 -15.11 -5.45 10.81
N MET A 180 -16.13 -4.59 10.86
CA MET A 180 -16.44 -3.74 9.71
C MET A 180 -15.30 -2.75 9.46
N GLY A 181 -14.73 -2.14 10.51
CA GLY A 181 -13.57 -1.26 10.34
C GLY A 181 -12.34 -1.97 9.77
N PHE A 182 -12.11 -3.24 10.16
CA PHE A 182 -11.07 -4.09 9.58
C PHE A 182 -11.28 -4.32 8.08
N VAL A 183 -12.48 -4.77 7.67
CA VAL A 183 -12.78 -5.08 6.26
C VAL A 183 -12.75 -3.81 5.42
N MET A 184 -13.38 -2.73 5.90
CA MET A 184 -13.45 -1.46 5.16
C MET A 184 -12.08 -0.81 4.95
N THR A 185 -11.12 -1.03 5.86
CA THR A 185 -9.73 -0.58 5.63
C THR A 185 -9.11 -1.30 4.43
N GLY A 186 -9.30 -2.62 4.32
CA GLY A 186 -8.85 -3.38 3.15
C GLY A 186 -9.56 -2.99 1.85
N VAL A 187 -10.87 -2.71 1.91
CA VAL A 187 -11.64 -2.22 0.76
C VAL A 187 -11.12 -0.87 0.29
N PHE A 188 -10.92 0.10 1.18
CA PHE A 188 -10.36 1.40 0.81
C PHE A 188 -8.93 1.29 0.27
N TYR A 189 -8.12 0.38 0.80
CA TYR A 189 -6.79 0.10 0.28
C TYR A 189 -6.85 -0.41 -1.18
N GLY A 190 -7.75 -1.35 -1.47
CA GLY A 190 -7.95 -1.88 -2.82
C GLY A 190 -8.47 -0.84 -3.80
N VAL A 191 -9.51 -0.10 -3.42
CA VAL A 191 -10.09 0.96 -4.26
C VAL A 191 -9.06 2.07 -4.52
N PHE A 192 -8.27 2.44 -3.52
CA PHE A 192 -7.21 3.42 -3.70
C PHE A 192 -6.20 2.99 -4.76
N HIS A 193 -5.77 1.72 -4.75
CA HIS A 193 -4.83 1.22 -5.76
C HIS A 193 -5.40 1.23 -7.17
N LEU A 194 -6.67 0.82 -7.32
CA LEU A 194 -7.38 0.89 -8.58
C LEU A 194 -7.41 2.33 -9.11
N LEU A 195 -7.74 3.30 -8.26
CA LEU A 195 -7.87 4.70 -8.69
C LEU A 195 -6.52 5.39 -8.90
N ALA A 196 -5.55 5.14 -8.02
CA ALA A 196 -4.28 5.87 -7.97
C ALA A 196 -3.28 5.39 -9.04
N TYR A 197 -3.29 4.11 -9.39
CA TYR A 197 -2.25 3.47 -10.20
C TYR A 197 -2.74 2.92 -11.54
N THR A 198 -3.98 3.22 -11.95
CA THR A 198 -4.49 2.84 -13.28
C THR A 198 -4.75 4.07 -14.13
N SER A 199 -4.32 4.02 -15.39
CA SER A 199 -4.50 5.10 -16.37
C SER A 199 -5.66 4.88 -17.32
N SER A 200 -6.09 3.62 -17.48
CA SER A 200 -7.21 3.25 -18.35
C SER A 200 -8.02 2.13 -17.71
N PRO A 201 -9.32 2.35 -17.42
CA PRO A 201 -10.18 1.32 -16.87
C PRO A 201 -10.33 0.16 -17.86
N GLN A 202 -10.11 -1.07 -17.39
CA GLN A 202 -10.44 -2.28 -18.13
C GLN A 202 -11.31 -3.19 -17.25
N THR A 203 -12.09 -4.06 -17.88
CA THR A 203 -12.99 -4.99 -17.18
C THR A 203 -12.53 -6.44 -17.22
N THR A 204 -11.32 -6.70 -17.75
CA THR A 204 -10.77 -8.06 -17.83
C THR A 204 -10.45 -8.58 -16.42
N LEU A 205 -10.59 -9.89 -16.22
CA LEU A 205 -10.30 -10.53 -14.93
C LEU A 205 -8.87 -10.21 -14.44
N PRO A 206 -7.79 -10.35 -15.26
CA PRO A 206 -6.45 -9.96 -14.81
C PRO A 206 -6.36 -8.51 -14.38
N PHE A 207 -6.98 -7.58 -15.10
CA PHE A 207 -6.98 -6.17 -14.73
C PHE A 207 -7.63 -5.94 -13.36
N VAL A 208 -8.87 -6.39 -13.17
CA VAL A 208 -9.58 -6.25 -11.89
C VAL A 208 -8.83 -6.96 -10.75
N TRP A 209 -8.23 -8.12 -11.04
CA TRP A 209 -7.47 -8.87 -10.06
C TRP A 209 -6.24 -8.10 -9.58
N TYR A 210 -5.36 -7.67 -10.49
CA TYR A 210 -4.09 -7.04 -10.12
C TYR A 210 -4.22 -5.58 -9.64
N THR A 211 -5.31 -4.89 -10.00
CA THR A 211 -5.50 -3.47 -9.66
C THR A 211 -6.44 -3.24 -8.48
N LEU A 212 -7.32 -4.19 -8.15
CA LEU A 212 -8.30 -4.08 -7.06
C LEU A 212 -8.20 -5.23 -6.06
N LEU A 213 -8.40 -6.47 -6.50
CA LEU A 213 -8.56 -7.61 -5.58
C LEU A 213 -7.26 -8.00 -4.88
N LEU A 214 -6.14 -8.04 -5.59
CA LEU A 214 -4.82 -8.32 -5.02
C LEU A 214 -4.40 -7.22 -4.02
N PRO A 215 -4.52 -5.92 -4.33
CA PRO A 215 -4.37 -4.86 -3.32
C PRO A 215 -5.33 -4.99 -2.14
N LEU A 216 -6.60 -5.33 -2.35
CA LEU A 216 -7.56 -5.56 -1.24
C LEU A 216 -7.07 -6.67 -0.30
N LEU A 217 -6.65 -7.82 -0.84
CA LEU A 217 -6.12 -8.94 -0.04
C LEU A 217 -4.86 -8.54 0.72
N SER A 218 -3.98 -7.77 0.08
CA SER A 218 -2.79 -7.19 0.70
C SER A 218 -3.16 -6.24 1.83
N GLY A 219 -4.12 -5.34 1.61
CA GLY A 219 -4.64 -4.42 2.61
C GLY A 219 -5.27 -5.13 3.81
N LEU A 220 -6.00 -6.22 3.61
CA LEU A 220 -6.53 -7.06 4.70
C LEU A 220 -5.40 -7.70 5.52
N TYR A 221 -4.37 -8.24 4.86
CA TYR A 221 -3.20 -8.80 5.53
C TYR A 221 -2.47 -7.74 6.37
N LEU A 222 -2.15 -6.58 5.79
CA LEU A 222 -1.47 -5.50 6.50
C LEU A 222 -2.31 -4.98 7.68
N THR A 223 -3.63 -4.93 7.51
CA THR A 223 -4.56 -4.58 8.59
C THR A 223 -4.56 -5.65 9.69
N ALA A 224 -4.43 -6.93 9.35
CA ALA A 224 -4.28 -8.00 10.33
C ALA A 224 -2.97 -7.90 11.10
N VAL A 225 -1.87 -7.53 10.45
CA VAL A 225 -0.59 -7.23 11.12
C VAL A 225 -0.77 -6.07 12.11
N ARG A 226 -1.41 -4.98 11.69
CA ARG A 226 -1.71 -3.83 12.57
C ARG A 226 -2.61 -4.20 13.73
N ALA A 227 -3.63 -5.04 13.51
CA ALA A 227 -4.54 -5.52 14.56
C ALA A 227 -3.82 -6.40 15.59
N TYR A 228 -2.97 -7.32 15.11
CA TYR A 228 -2.28 -8.29 15.95
C TYR A 228 -1.18 -7.65 16.80
N THR A 229 -0.36 -6.82 16.16
CA THR A 229 0.83 -6.19 16.79
C THR A 229 0.53 -4.87 17.48
N LYS A 230 -0.64 -4.29 17.22
CA LYS A 230 -0.98 -2.91 17.59
C LYS A 230 -0.01 -1.84 17.06
N SER A 231 0.79 -2.17 16.04
CA SER A 231 1.86 -1.31 15.53
C SER A 231 1.72 -1.05 14.04
N THR A 232 1.73 0.23 13.67
CA THR A 232 1.79 0.65 12.26
C THR A 232 3.19 0.44 11.69
N ARG A 233 4.23 0.47 12.54
CA ARG A 233 5.61 0.15 12.14
C ARG A 233 5.75 -1.31 11.71
N ALA A 234 5.03 -2.22 12.36
CA ALA A 234 4.98 -3.62 11.97
C ALA A 234 4.24 -3.83 10.63
N ALA A 235 3.13 -3.12 10.42
CA ALA A 235 2.43 -3.14 9.13
C ALA A 235 3.30 -2.56 8.00
N LEU A 236 4.03 -1.48 8.28
CA LEU A 236 5.03 -0.90 7.38
C LEU A 236 6.11 -1.94 7.04
N ALA A 237 6.71 -2.60 8.03
CA ALA A 237 7.74 -3.61 7.79
C ALA A 237 7.22 -4.77 6.92
N ALA A 238 5.99 -5.23 7.16
CA ALA A 238 5.33 -6.21 6.29
C ALA A 238 5.14 -5.69 4.86
N ALA A 239 4.69 -4.45 4.68
CA ALA A 239 4.53 -3.82 3.38
C ALA A 239 5.87 -3.68 2.63
N VAL A 240 6.96 -3.35 3.34
CA VAL A 240 8.33 -3.37 2.78
C VAL A 240 8.69 -4.76 2.24
N GLY A 241 8.41 -5.81 3.03
CA GLY A 241 8.61 -7.20 2.59
C GLY A 241 7.83 -7.53 1.32
N MET A 242 6.57 -7.09 1.22
CA MET A 242 5.76 -7.26 0.01
C MET A 242 6.33 -6.47 -1.18
N GLY A 243 6.78 -5.23 -0.95
CA GLY A 243 7.41 -4.37 -1.95
C GLY A 243 8.70 -4.95 -2.52
N ILE A 244 9.54 -5.57 -1.68
CA ILE A 244 10.76 -6.27 -2.12
C ILE A 244 10.40 -7.39 -3.11
N PHE A 245 9.44 -8.26 -2.76
CA PHE A 245 9.01 -9.31 -3.68
C PHE A 245 8.42 -8.73 -4.98
N ALA A 246 7.57 -7.70 -4.88
CA ALA A 246 6.96 -7.05 -6.03
C ALA A 246 8.01 -6.50 -7.02
N LEU A 247 9.08 -5.87 -6.50
CA LEU A 247 10.19 -5.38 -7.31
C LEU A 247 10.96 -6.52 -7.97
N LEU A 248 11.34 -7.55 -7.20
CA LEU A 248 12.07 -8.72 -7.73
C LEU A 248 11.26 -9.43 -8.82
N ARG A 249 9.95 -9.57 -8.62
CA ARG A 249 9.02 -10.14 -9.60
C ARG A 249 8.99 -9.31 -10.88
N ALA A 250 8.84 -7.99 -10.76
CA ALA A 250 8.81 -7.12 -11.93
C ALA A 250 10.13 -7.14 -12.71
N LEU A 251 11.28 -7.13 -12.03
CA LEU A 251 12.60 -7.26 -12.67
C LEU A 251 12.72 -8.60 -13.41
N THR A 252 12.27 -9.70 -12.79
CA THR A 252 12.27 -11.03 -13.42
C THR A 252 11.41 -11.08 -14.68
N LEU A 253 10.28 -10.36 -14.70
CA LEU A 253 9.39 -10.29 -15.85
C LEU A 253 9.93 -9.35 -16.95
N ALA A 254 10.78 -8.39 -16.60
CA ALA A 254 11.31 -7.40 -17.52
C ALA A 254 12.53 -7.87 -18.32
N GLY A 255 13.23 -8.92 -17.85
CA GLY A 255 14.46 -9.42 -18.45
C GLY A 255 15.68 -8.65 -17.99
#